data_AF-A0A4Y8VIV3-F1
#
_entry.id   AF-A0A4Y8VIV3-F1
#
_cell.length_a   1.000
_cell.length_b   1.000
_cell.length_c   1.000
_cell.angle_alpha   90.00
_cell.angle_beta   90.00
_cell.angle_gamma   90.00
#
_symmetry.space_group_name_H-M   'P 1'
#
loop_
_entity.id
_entity.type
_entity.pdbx_description
1 polymer ?
#
loop_
_entity_poly.entity_id
_entity_poly.type
_entity_poly.pdbx_seq_one_letter_code
_entity_poly.pdbx_strand_id
1 'polypeptide(L)'
;MVSKHTQNCLEIASALARSYPASIGVDYGYVYKKGKRLKKFGIRFHVPNKISSDRLLKDHVLPRSINGVRCDVIERIYYPHGNSYDVLNPLLSGALIGNLLRQTSGTLGFFAKDNLGRIGLVSNWHVLEGSLAWKNETIQQPRSARNVATTVSMLEPVTGYDFGFAVLDDGISCSSEILNLGFSIVGVEQPKAGILVVKYGAATKETRGVIEAYPSKDLPMVYPDLNNQTYFLKAFCITPVPGGEQRISGQGDSGSVWINPATRNLVGLHVGGLKGRSEVAIAHSVVDVLDKLQLELFIQ
;
A
#
# COMPACT_ATOMS: atom_id res chain seq x y z
N MET A 1 17.11 17.99 -27.76
CA MET A 1 16.37 17.29 -28.83
C MET A 1 17.08 15.97 -29.14
N VAL A 2 16.32 14.89 -29.32
CA VAL A 2 16.85 13.58 -29.74
C VAL A 2 17.15 13.63 -31.23
N SER A 3 18.29 13.07 -31.67
CA SER A 3 18.68 13.11 -33.08
C SER A 3 17.78 12.23 -33.95
N LYS A 4 17.62 12.55 -35.24
CA LYS A 4 16.88 11.70 -36.20
C LYS A 4 17.45 10.27 -36.28
N HIS A 5 18.77 10.15 -36.16
CA HIS A 5 19.47 8.86 -36.05
C HIS A 5 19.00 8.07 -34.82
N THR A 6 18.98 8.70 -33.65
CA THR A 6 18.52 8.08 -32.40
C THR A 6 17.05 7.70 -32.47
N GLN A 7 16.20 8.53 -33.09
CA GLN A 7 14.78 8.23 -33.29
C GLN A 7 14.61 6.95 -34.14
N ASN A 8 15.36 6.84 -35.25
CA ASN A 8 15.35 5.64 -36.09
C ASN A 8 15.82 4.40 -35.31
N CYS A 9 16.87 4.54 -34.48
CA CYS A 9 17.33 3.44 -33.63
C CYS A 9 16.27 3.04 -32.59
N LEU A 10 15.48 3.98 -32.08
CA LEU A 10 14.41 3.71 -31.12
C LEU A 10 13.25 2.95 -31.78
N GLU A 11 12.90 3.25 -33.02
CA GLU A 11 11.90 2.49 -33.79
C GLU A 11 12.36 1.04 -34.02
N ILE A 12 13.61 0.84 -34.43
CA ILE A 12 14.20 -0.51 -34.57
C ILE A 12 14.15 -1.25 -33.23
N ALA A 13 14.51 -0.58 -32.14
CA ALA A 13 14.47 -1.17 -30.81
C ALA A 13 13.05 -1.53 -30.37
N SER A 14 12.07 -0.68 -30.66
CA SER A 14 10.65 -0.91 -30.36
C SER A 14 10.10 -2.12 -31.12
N ALA A 15 10.43 -2.25 -32.41
CA ALA A 15 10.08 -3.42 -33.21
C ALA A 15 10.72 -4.70 -32.65
N LEU A 16 12.00 -4.61 -32.26
CA LEU A 16 12.72 -5.73 -31.64
C LEU A 16 12.09 -6.12 -30.29
N ALA A 17 11.76 -5.18 -29.42
CA ALA A 17 11.16 -5.48 -28.13
C ALA A 17 9.85 -6.28 -28.25
N ARG A 18 9.05 -6.05 -29.29
CA ARG A 18 7.81 -6.79 -29.52
C ARG A 18 8.02 -8.26 -29.89
N SER A 19 9.19 -8.61 -30.43
CA SER A 19 9.53 -10.00 -30.74
C SER A 19 10.25 -10.73 -29.60
N TYR A 20 10.54 -10.03 -28.49
CA TYR A 20 11.23 -10.60 -27.32
C TYR A 20 10.22 -10.89 -26.20
N PRO A 21 10.01 -12.17 -25.81
CA PRO A 21 8.96 -12.54 -24.85
C PRO A 21 9.05 -11.86 -23.49
N ALA A 22 10.26 -11.46 -23.06
CA ALA A 22 10.51 -10.85 -21.76
C ALA A 22 10.58 -9.30 -21.79
N SER A 23 10.55 -8.69 -22.98
CA SER A 23 10.64 -7.23 -23.09
C SER A 23 9.25 -6.60 -22.98
N ILE A 24 9.09 -5.66 -22.06
CA ILE A 24 7.80 -5.00 -21.77
C ILE A 24 7.77 -3.53 -22.21
N GLY A 25 8.89 -3.00 -22.75
CA GLY A 25 8.92 -1.63 -23.26
C GLY A 25 10.32 -1.17 -23.67
N VAL A 26 10.39 -0.04 -24.36
CA VAL A 26 11.63 0.60 -24.80
C VAL A 26 11.55 2.11 -24.64
N ASP A 27 12.66 2.72 -24.22
CA ASP A 27 12.81 4.18 -24.28
C ASP A 27 14.27 4.60 -24.57
N TYR A 28 14.55 5.90 -24.54
CA TYR A 28 15.89 6.47 -24.60
C TYR A 28 16.19 7.28 -23.35
N GLY A 29 17.26 6.94 -22.62
CA GLY A 29 17.56 7.56 -21.34
C GLY A 29 18.94 7.21 -20.79
N TYR A 30 19.19 7.61 -19.53
CA TYR A 30 20.45 7.29 -18.85
C TYR A 30 20.64 5.77 -18.72
N VAL A 31 21.85 5.31 -19.04
CA VAL A 31 22.25 3.91 -18.85
C VAL A 31 22.86 3.67 -17.46
N TYR A 32 22.83 2.43 -16.99
CA TYR A 32 23.25 2.03 -15.65
C TYR A 32 24.33 0.94 -15.71
N LYS A 33 25.18 0.87 -14.68
CA LYS A 33 26.12 -0.25 -14.48
C LYS A 33 26.16 -0.58 -13.00
N LYS A 34 25.89 -1.85 -12.64
CA LYS A 34 25.79 -2.31 -11.24
C LYS A 34 24.90 -1.38 -10.39
N GLY A 35 23.72 -1.05 -10.90
CA GLY A 35 22.75 -0.16 -10.24
C GLY A 35 23.10 1.34 -10.25
N LYS A 36 24.31 1.75 -10.67
CA LYS A 36 24.72 3.16 -10.69
C LYS A 36 24.41 3.81 -12.04
N ARG A 37 23.71 4.95 -12.00
CA ARG A 37 23.44 5.80 -13.17
C ARG A 37 24.75 6.34 -13.75
N LEU A 38 24.95 6.19 -15.05
CA LEU A 38 26.08 6.77 -15.78
C LEU A 38 25.69 8.11 -16.41
N LYS A 39 26.67 8.98 -16.70
CA LYS A 39 26.46 10.24 -17.45
C LYS A 39 26.36 10.01 -18.97
N LYS A 40 25.78 8.88 -19.38
CA LYS A 40 25.64 8.48 -20.80
C LYS A 40 24.20 8.10 -21.07
N PHE A 41 23.72 8.44 -22.26
CA PHE A 41 22.40 8.02 -22.75
C PHE A 41 22.52 6.78 -23.64
N GLY A 42 21.42 6.04 -23.75
CA GLY A 42 21.28 4.87 -24.59
C GLY A 42 19.82 4.43 -24.69
N ILE A 43 19.57 3.48 -25.58
CA ILE A 43 18.28 2.81 -25.70
C ILE A 43 18.13 1.83 -24.53
N ARG A 44 16.99 1.83 -23.85
CA ARG A 44 16.77 0.97 -22.69
C ARG A 44 15.60 0.03 -22.95
N PHE A 45 15.84 -1.25 -22.83
CA PHE A 45 14.80 -2.28 -22.83
C PHE A 45 14.35 -2.53 -21.41
N HIS A 46 13.05 -2.52 -21.18
CA HIS A 46 12.45 -2.79 -19.88
C HIS A 46 12.03 -4.26 -19.81
N VAL A 47 12.40 -4.94 -18.73
CA VAL A 47 12.08 -6.35 -18.49
C VAL A 47 11.56 -6.50 -17.06
N PRO A 48 10.67 -7.46 -16.78
CA PRO A 48 10.16 -7.69 -15.43
C PRO A 48 11.23 -8.23 -14.48
N ASN A 49 12.16 -9.06 -15.01
CA ASN A 49 13.27 -9.65 -14.26
C ASN A 49 14.51 -9.75 -15.18
N LYS A 50 15.70 -9.38 -14.69
CA LYS A 50 16.95 -9.62 -15.41
C LYS A 50 17.41 -11.05 -15.22
N ILE A 51 17.80 -11.65 -16.33
CA ILE A 51 18.44 -12.96 -16.37
C ILE A 51 19.88 -12.75 -16.85
N SER A 52 20.84 -13.43 -16.23
CA SER A 52 22.24 -13.40 -16.69
C SER A 52 22.32 -13.90 -18.13
N SER A 53 23.19 -13.29 -18.94
CA SER A 53 23.39 -13.72 -20.33
C SER A 53 23.79 -15.18 -20.46
N ASP A 54 24.50 -15.71 -19.47
CA ASP A 54 24.97 -17.11 -19.47
C ASP A 54 23.83 -18.12 -19.23
N ARG A 55 22.66 -17.62 -18.80
CA ARG A 55 21.44 -18.39 -18.57
C ARG A 55 20.37 -18.13 -19.64
N LEU A 56 20.68 -17.31 -20.65
CA LEU A 56 19.78 -17.01 -21.74
C LEU A 56 20.19 -17.79 -22.99
N LEU A 57 19.20 -18.23 -23.77
CA LEU A 57 19.44 -18.67 -25.14
C LEU A 57 20.01 -17.48 -25.94
N LYS A 58 20.90 -17.74 -26.91
CA LYS A 58 21.56 -16.69 -27.70
C LYS A 58 20.56 -15.71 -28.32
N ASP A 59 19.43 -16.22 -28.80
CA ASP A 59 18.40 -15.42 -29.47
C ASP A 59 17.51 -14.62 -28.49
N HIS A 60 17.66 -14.85 -27.18
CA HIS A 60 17.00 -14.06 -26.12
C HIS A 60 17.92 -12.97 -25.54
N VAL A 61 19.18 -12.90 -26.00
CA VAL A 61 20.11 -11.85 -25.57
C VAL A 61 19.84 -10.58 -26.37
N LEU A 62 19.31 -9.56 -25.71
CA LEU A 62 19.10 -8.24 -26.30
C LEU A 62 20.43 -7.64 -26.82
N PRO A 63 20.40 -6.87 -27.91
CA PRO A 63 21.60 -6.31 -28.52
C PRO A 63 22.30 -5.35 -27.56
N ARG A 64 23.63 -5.27 -27.65
CA ARG A 64 24.43 -4.29 -26.89
C ARG A 64 24.40 -2.89 -27.51
N SER A 65 24.01 -2.79 -28.78
CA SER A 65 23.86 -1.54 -29.51
C SER A 65 22.97 -1.71 -30.74
N ILE A 66 22.27 -0.65 -31.14
CA ILE A 66 21.50 -0.55 -32.38
C ILE A 66 22.07 0.62 -33.19
N ASN A 67 22.60 0.34 -34.37
CA ASN A 67 23.24 1.32 -35.28
C ASN A 67 24.19 2.30 -34.55
N GLY A 68 25.05 1.76 -33.69
CA GLY A 68 26.02 2.52 -32.90
C GLY A 68 25.47 3.19 -31.64
N VAL A 69 24.16 3.20 -31.41
CA VAL A 69 23.55 3.66 -30.15
C VAL A 69 23.60 2.53 -29.13
N ARG A 70 24.21 2.78 -27.97
CA ARG A 70 24.32 1.80 -26.88
C ARG A 70 22.94 1.37 -26.37
N CYS A 71 22.79 0.09 -26.08
CA CYS A 71 21.62 -0.46 -25.41
C CYS A 71 21.90 -0.79 -23.93
N ASP A 72 20.86 -0.76 -23.11
CA ASP A 72 20.86 -1.17 -21.71
C ASP A 72 19.57 -1.95 -21.40
N VAL A 73 19.60 -2.74 -20.34
CA VAL A 73 18.43 -3.49 -19.85
C VAL A 73 18.08 -2.96 -18.47
N ILE A 74 16.83 -2.59 -18.27
CA ILE A 74 16.27 -2.04 -17.03
C ILE A 74 15.25 -3.04 -16.50
N GLU A 75 15.42 -3.41 -15.23
CA GLU A 75 14.47 -4.31 -14.56
C GLU A 75 13.41 -3.48 -13.85
N ARG A 76 12.21 -3.43 -14.42
CA ARG A 76 11.04 -2.70 -13.91
C ARG A 76 9.77 -3.30 -14.48
N ILE A 77 8.66 -3.17 -13.77
CA ILE A 77 7.31 -3.38 -14.29
C ILE A 77 6.53 -2.08 -14.08
N TYR A 78 5.69 -1.72 -15.06
CA TYR A 78 4.87 -0.52 -15.02
C TYR A 78 3.41 -0.91 -14.86
N TYR A 79 2.77 -0.38 -13.84
CA TYR A 79 1.33 -0.47 -13.66
C TYR A 79 0.76 0.96 -13.74
N PRO A 80 -0.38 1.18 -14.41
CA PRO A 80 -1.11 2.42 -14.21
C PRO A 80 -1.37 2.55 -12.71
N HIS A 81 -1.08 3.72 -12.13
CA HIS A 81 -1.36 3.93 -10.71
C HIS A 81 -2.86 3.75 -10.50
N GLY A 82 -3.25 2.69 -9.78
CA GLY A 82 -4.64 2.51 -9.41
C GLY A 82 -5.04 3.67 -8.50
N ASN A 83 -6.15 4.33 -8.82
CA ASN A 83 -6.72 5.26 -7.86
C ASN A 83 -7.40 4.44 -6.78
N SER A 84 -7.30 4.86 -5.51
CA SER A 84 -8.00 4.21 -4.40
C SER A 84 -9.52 4.16 -4.62
N TYR A 85 -10.03 5.02 -5.51
CA TYR A 85 -11.43 5.16 -5.91
C TYR A 85 -11.84 4.28 -7.10
N ASP A 86 -10.91 3.57 -7.74
CA ASP A 86 -11.24 2.65 -8.85
C ASP A 86 -11.71 1.30 -8.30
N VAL A 87 -12.54 0.56 -9.04
CA VAL A 87 -12.84 -0.85 -8.69
C VAL A 87 -11.57 -1.67 -8.91
N LEU A 88 -11.08 -2.33 -7.86
CA LEU A 88 -9.83 -3.09 -7.90
C LEU A 88 -10.10 -4.60 -7.97
N ASN A 89 -9.38 -5.32 -8.82
CA ASN A 89 -9.39 -6.78 -8.85
C ASN A 89 -7.98 -7.26 -9.25
N PRO A 90 -7.17 -7.80 -8.32
CA PRO A 90 -7.49 -8.09 -6.92
C PRO A 90 -7.69 -6.85 -6.05
N LEU A 91 -8.32 -7.03 -4.89
CA LEU A 91 -8.33 -6.03 -3.82
C LEU A 91 -6.92 -5.83 -3.25
N LEU A 92 -6.58 -4.57 -2.96
CA LEU A 92 -5.27 -4.16 -2.48
C LEU A 92 -5.38 -3.37 -1.17
N SER A 93 -4.34 -3.46 -0.35
CA SER A 93 -4.13 -2.55 0.78
C SER A 93 -3.99 -1.12 0.26
N GLY A 94 -4.59 -0.13 0.94
CA GLY A 94 -4.64 1.26 0.47
C GLY A 94 -5.86 1.62 -0.39
N ALA A 95 -6.72 0.66 -0.72
CA ALA A 95 -7.96 0.90 -1.46
C ALA A 95 -8.99 1.67 -0.61
N LEU A 96 -9.82 2.51 -1.23
CA LEU A 96 -10.98 3.10 -0.56
C LEU A 96 -12.03 2.02 -0.33
N ILE A 97 -12.51 1.89 0.91
CA ILE A 97 -13.65 1.04 1.26
C ILE A 97 -14.66 1.85 2.07
N GLY A 98 -15.85 1.29 2.24
CA GLY A 98 -16.85 1.87 3.12
C GLY A 98 -18.00 0.90 3.39
N ASN A 99 -18.74 1.18 4.46
CA ASN A 99 -19.95 0.44 4.78
C ASN A 99 -21.15 1.04 4.04
N LEU A 100 -21.94 0.19 3.39
CA LEU A 100 -23.10 0.60 2.59
C LEU A 100 -24.19 1.27 3.46
N LEU A 101 -24.55 0.66 4.57
CA LEU A 101 -25.66 1.11 5.42
C LEU A 101 -25.29 2.36 6.22
N ARG A 102 -24.04 2.40 6.70
CA ARG A 102 -23.53 3.45 7.59
C ARG A 102 -23.00 4.66 6.84
N GLN A 103 -22.82 4.52 5.53
CA GLN A 103 -22.26 5.55 4.64
C GLN A 103 -20.86 6.04 5.06
N THR A 104 -20.14 5.25 5.84
CA THR A 104 -18.75 5.52 6.26
C THR A 104 -17.78 5.31 5.10
N SER A 105 -16.58 5.87 5.23
CA SER A 105 -15.52 5.70 4.24
C SER A 105 -14.14 5.74 4.89
N GLY A 106 -13.24 4.89 4.41
CA GLY A 106 -11.85 4.85 4.85
C GLY A 106 -11.02 3.98 3.93
N THR A 107 -9.88 3.51 4.42
CA THR A 107 -8.90 2.76 3.66
C THR A 107 -8.86 1.30 4.11
N LEU A 108 -8.73 0.38 3.15
CA LEU A 108 -8.44 -1.03 3.40
C LEU A 108 -7.02 -1.15 3.96
N GLY A 109 -6.89 -1.74 5.15
CA GLY A 109 -5.60 -1.90 5.82
C GLY A 109 -4.79 -3.05 5.26
N PHE A 110 -5.21 -4.27 5.57
CA PHE A 110 -4.54 -5.50 5.15
C PHE A 110 -5.52 -6.68 5.16
N PHE A 111 -5.07 -7.84 4.69
CA PHE A 111 -5.85 -9.07 4.71
C PHE A 111 -5.37 -10.00 5.81
N ALA A 112 -6.32 -10.68 6.45
CA ALA A 112 -6.06 -11.62 7.52
C ALA A 112 -6.95 -12.85 7.38
N LYS A 113 -6.57 -13.92 8.08
CA LYS A 113 -7.31 -15.17 8.15
C LYS A 113 -7.77 -15.38 9.58
N ASP A 114 -9.04 -15.72 9.76
CA ASP A 114 -9.57 -16.04 11.09
C ASP A 114 -9.32 -17.50 11.49
N ASN A 115 -9.71 -17.86 12.71
CA ASN A 115 -9.59 -19.22 13.25
C ASN A 115 -10.43 -20.27 12.50
N LEU A 116 -11.37 -19.85 11.66
CA LEU A 116 -12.16 -20.74 10.80
C LEU A 116 -11.53 -20.89 9.40
N GLY A 117 -10.38 -20.26 9.16
CA GLY A 117 -9.68 -20.28 7.89
C GLY A 117 -10.25 -19.32 6.84
N ARG A 118 -11.20 -18.46 7.20
CA ARG A 118 -11.81 -17.49 6.29
C ARG A 118 -10.89 -16.30 6.11
N ILE A 119 -10.70 -15.90 4.85
CA ILE A 119 -9.90 -14.72 4.51
C ILE A 119 -10.81 -13.49 4.55
N GLY A 120 -10.32 -12.42 5.15
CA GLY A 120 -11.04 -11.15 5.28
C GLY A 120 -10.12 -9.95 5.22
N LEU A 121 -10.73 -8.78 5.13
CA LEU A 121 -10.07 -7.49 5.22
C LEU A 121 -10.13 -6.94 6.64
N VAL A 122 -9.11 -6.15 6.99
CA VAL A 122 -9.00 -5.42 8.26
C VAL A 122 -8.97 -3.92 7.98
N SER A 123 -9.71 -3.15 8.78
CA SER A 123 -9.71 -1.68 8.77
C SER A 123 -10.17 -1.16 10.14
N ASN A 124 -10.33 0.15 10.31
CA ASN A 124 -10.86 0.71 11.56
C ASN A 124 -12.32 0.32 11.78
N TRP A 125 -12.73 0.21 13.05
CA TRP A 125 -14.13 -0.01 13.40
C TRP A 125 -15.00 1.15 12.92
N HIS A 126 -14.54 2.40 13.06
CA HIS A 126 -15.31 3.55 12.59
C HIS A 126 -15.44 3.63 11.06
N VAL A 127 -14.61 2.88 10.33
CA VAL A 127 -14.72 2.72 8.88
C VAL A 127 -15.68 1.57 8.54
N LEU A 128 -15.56 0.44 9.24
CA LEU A 128 -16.35 -0.74 8.92
C LEU A 128 -17.78 -0.70 9.49
N GLU A 129 -18.04 -0.03 10.61
CA GLU A 129 -19.37 0.06 11.21
C GLU A 129 -19.69 1.45 11.77
N GLY A 130 -18.80 2.03 12.58
CA GLY A 130 -18.98 3.39 13.13
C GLY A 130 -20.24 3.60 13.97
N SER A 131 -20.91 2.53 14.40
CA SER A 131 -22.09 2.60 15.27
C SER A 131 -22.26 1.31 16.07
N LEU A 132 -22.90 1.41 17.25
CA LEU A 132 -22.99 0.34 18.25
C LEU A 132 -24.08 -0.72 17.96
N ALA A 133 -24.83 -0.59 16.86
CA ALA A 133 -25.95 -1.47 16.53
C ALA A 133 -25.55 -2.47 15.44
N TRP A 134 -24.96 -3.59 15.86
CA TRP A 134 -24.35 -4.61 14.98
C TRP A 134 -25.35 -5.58 14.32
N LYS A 135 -25.15 -5.90 13.02
CA LYS A 135 -25.09 -7.29 12.49
C LYS A 135 -24.67 -7.35 11.00
N ASN A 136 -23.59 -8.10 10.72
CA ASN A 136 -23.16 -8.62 9.41
C ASN A 136 -23.36 -7.64 8.23
N GLU A 137 -22.71 -6.49 8.29
CA GLU A 137 -22.93 -5.42 7.32
C GLU A 137 -22.01 -5.52 6.12
N THR A 138 -22.51 -5.08 4.97
CA THR A 138 -21.79 -5.15 3.70
C THR A 138 -20.78 -4.01 3.57
N ILE A 139 -19.55 -4.40 3.27
CA ILE A 139 -18.44 -3.51 2.90
C ILE A 139 -18.31 -3.46 1.38
N GLN A 140 -18.03 -2.28 0.85
CA GLN A 140 -17.92 -2.03 -0.59
C GLN A 140 -16.55 -1.45 -0.99
N GLN A 141 -16.08 -1.80 -2.19
CA GLN A 141 -14.84 -1.27 -2.79
C GLN A 141 -15.03 -0.88 -4.28
N PRO A 142 -14.78 0.39 -4.64
CA PRO A 142 -14.79 1.54 -3.74
C PRO A 142 -16.18 1.67 -3.07
N ARG A 143 -16.32 2.58 -2.10
CA ARG A 143 -17.62 2.85 -1.47
C ARG A 143 -18.71 3.05 -2.53
N SER A 144 -19.87 2.41 -2.35
CA SER A 144 -21.04 2.51 -3.26
C SER A 144 -20.87 1.89 -4.64
N ALA A 145 -19.85 1.05 -4.88
CA ALA A 145 -19.63 0.43 -6.19
C ALA A 145 -19.81 -1.09 -6.22
N ARG A 146 -19.04 -1.85 -5.44
CA ARG A 146 -19.04 -3.32 -5.45
C ARG A 146 -18.97 -3.86 -4.04
N ASN A 147 -19.87 -4.78 -3.68
CA ASN A 147 -19.80 -5.52 -2.42
C ASN A 147 -18.58 -6.43 -2.42
N VAL A 148 -17.84 -6.45 -1.32
CA VAL A 148 -16.58 -7.19 -1.25
C VAL A 148 -16.37 -7.99 0.03
N ALA A 149 -17.04 -7.63 1.12
CA ALA A 149 -16.87 -8.30 2.39
C ALA A 149 -18.07 -8.05 3.31
N THR A 150 -18.19 -8.88 4.34
CA THR A 150 -19.23 -8.79 5.37
C THR A 150 -18.59 -8.71 6.75
N THR A 151 -19.01 -7.76 7.59
CA THR A 151 -18.43 -7.58 8.94
C THR A 151 -18.68 -8.78 9.85
N VAL A 152 -17.67 -9.15 10.66
CA VAL A 152 -17.73 -10.33 11.55
C VAL A 152 -17.20 -10.08 12.96
N SER A 153 -16.17 -9.25 13.13
CA SER A 153 -15.58 -8.99 14.44
C SER A 153 -15.11 -7.55 14.55
N MET A 154 -15.33 -6.92 15.69
CA MET A 154 -15.12 -5.50 15.92
C MET A 154 -14.60 -5.26 17.33
N LEU A 155 -13.68 -4.31 17.48
CA LEU A 155 -13.36 -3.68 18.76
C LEU A 155 -13.57 -2.17 18.68
N GLU A 156 -14.51 -1.71 19.50
CA GLU A 156 -15.00 -0.34 19.55
C GLU A 156 -14.16 0.55 20.49
N PRO A 157 -14.19 1.89 20.34
CA PRO A 157 -13.37 2.82 21.11
C PRO A 157 -13.47 2.67 22.64
N VAL A 158 -14.61 2.22 23.16
CA VAL A 158 -14.81 1.96 24.60
C VAL A 158 -13.88 0.87 25.16
N THR A 159 -13.36 -0.01 24.30
CA THR A 159 -12.39 -1.06 24.66
C THR A 159 -10.93 -0.57 24.64
N GLY A 160 -10.72 0.68 24.21
CA GLY A 160 -9.42 1.28 23.93
C GLY A 160 -8.87 0.96 22.54
N TYR A 161 -9.70 0.47 21.63
CA TYR A 161 -9.31 0.06 20.28
C TYR A 161 -10.30 0.57 19.23
N ASP A 162 -9.88 0.63 17.97
CA ASP A 162 -10.69 1.05 16.84
C ASP A 162 -10.30 0.26 15.60
N PHE A 163 -10.73 -1.00 15.54
CA PHE A 163 -10.47 -1.88 14.41
C PHE A 163 -11.45 -3.03 14.32
N GLY A 164 -11.54 -3.61 13.14
CA GLY A 164 -12.40 -4.75 12.89
C GLY A 164 -12.00 -5.55 11.67
N PHE A 165 -12.72 -6.66 11.50
CA PHE A 165 -12.51 -7.67 10.49
C PHE A 165 -13.82 -7.96 9.75
N ALA A 166 -13.73 -7.98 8.42
CA ALA A 166 -14.82 -8.36 7.54
C ALA A 166 -14.36 -9.48 6.60
N VAL A 167 -15.10 -10.58 6.56
CA VAL A 167 -14.78 -11.74 5.71
C VAL A 167 -15.07 -11.40 4.27
N LEU A 168 -14.17 -11.73 3.35
CA LEU A 168 -14.35 -11.49 1.92
C LEU A 168 -15.54 -12.30 1.39
N ASP A 169 -16.31 -11.68 0.49
CA ASP A 169 -17.39 -12.37 -0.22
C ASP A 169 -16.82 -13.35 -1.26
N ASP A 170 -17.60 -14.36 -1.64
CA ASP A 170 -17.18 -15.36 -2.61
C ASP A 170 -16.76 -14.74 -3.95
N GLY A 171 -15.64 -15.22 -4.52
CA GLY A 171 -15.12 -14.73 -5.79
C GLY A 171 -14.33 -13.42 -5.72
N ILE A 172 -14.21 -12.80 -4.54
CA ILE A 172 -13.36 -11.64 -4.33
C ILE A 172 -11.91 -12.08 -4.13
N SER A 173 -11.04 -11.69 -5.07
CA SER A 173 -9.60 -11.90 -4.94
C SER A 173 -8.93 -10.75 -4.19
N CYS A 174 -7.86 -11.05 -3.46
CA CYS A 174 -7.04 -10.08 -2.72
C CYS A 174 -5.55 -10.32 -3.02
N SER A 175 -4.71 -9.35 -2.70
CA SER A 175 -3.25 -9.46 -2.84
C SER A 175 -2.55 -8.75 -1.67
N SER A 176 -1.35 -9.23 -1.33
CA SER A 176 -0.46 -8.62 -0.33
C SER A 176 0.25 -7.37 -0.84
N GLU A 177 0.07 -7.01 -2.11
CA GLU A 177 0.53 -5.73 -2.64
C GLU A 177 -0.20 -4.55 -2.01
N ILE A 178 0.50 -3.44 -1.97
CA ILE A 178 -0.02 -2.18 -1.46
C ILE A 178 -0.07 -1.20 -2.61
N LEU A 179 -1.24 -0.56 -2.73
CA LEU A 179 -1.53 0.36 -3.81
C LEU A 179 -0.41 1.41 -3.92
N ASN A 180 0.22 1.46 -5.10
CA ASN A 180 1.24 2.44 -5.50
C ASN A 180 2.50 2.55 -4.61
N LEU A 181 2.77 1.60 -3.70
CA LEU A 181 4.05 1.56 -2.96
C LEU A 181 5.13 0.71 -3.65
N GLY A 182 4.73 -0.12 -4.64
CA GLY A 182 5.67 -0.93 -5.43
C GLY A 182 6.31 -2.09 -4.67
N PHE A 183 5.73 -2.51 -3.54
CA PHE A 183 6.13 -3.70 -2.80
C PHE A 183 4.93 -4.37 -2.11
N SER A 184 5.11 -5.64 -1.73
CA SER A 184 4.14 -6.43 -0.97
C SER A 184 4.50 -6.53 0.51
N ILE A 185 3.46 -6.69 1.33
CA ILE A 185 3.56 -7.02 2.76
C ILE A 185 4.23 -8.39 2.91
N VAL A 186 5.18 -8.52 3.83
CA VAL A 186 5.88 -9.80 4.09
C VAL A 186 5.75 -10.31 5.52
N GLY A 187 5.16 -9.54 6.42
CA GLY A 187 5.06 -9.89 7.83
C GLY A 187 4.51 -8.76 8.69
N VAL A 188 4.63 -8.94 10.00
CA VAL A 188 4.29 -7.96 11.02
C VAL A 188 5.47 -7.74 11.96
N GLU A 189 5.60 -6.55 12.50
CA GLU A 189 6.56 -6.26 13.55
C GLU A 189 5.98 -5.30 14.60
N GLN A 190 6.48 -5.39 15.82
CA GLN A 190 6.09 -4.44 16.87
C GLN A 190 6.64 -3.05 16.54
N PRO A 191 5.86 -1.97 16.76
CA PRO A 191 6.33 -0.60 16.64
C PRO A 191 7.50 -0.32 17.59
N LYS A 192 8.45 0.50 17.13
CA LYS A 192 9.58 0.98 17.92
C LYS A 192 9.85 2.44 17.59
N ALA A 193 10.12 3.23 18.61
CA ALA A 193 10.48 4.64 18.45
C ALA A 193 11.69 4.80 17.50
N GLY A 194 11.64 5.83 16.66
CA GLY A 194 12.70 6.16 15.69
C GLY A 194 12.63 5.39 14.36
N ILE A 195 11.74 4.40 14.21
CA ILE A 195 11.59 3.69 12.93
C ILE A 195 10.83 4.57 11.93
N LEU A 196 11.39 4.66 10.71
CA LEU A 196 10.72 5.22 9.55
C LEU A 196 9.59 4.30 9.11
N VAL A 197 8.41 4.86 8.90
CA VAL A 197 7.26 4.16 8.34
C VAL A 197 6.70 4.89 7.11
N VAL A 198 6.11 4.12 6.20
CA VAL A 198 5.39 4.60 5.02
C VAL A 198 3.98 4.03 5.03
N LYS A 199 3.01 4.79 4.52
CA LYS A 199 1.65 4.29 4.24
C LYS A 199 1.19 4.73 2.87
N TYR A 200 0.18 4.06 2.34
CA TYR A 200 -0.65 4.59 1.28
C TYR A 200 -2.10 4.70 1.76
N GLY A 201 -2.60 5.93 1.91
CA GLY A 201 -3.98 6.21 2.30
C GLY A 201 -4.83 6.67 1.12
N ALA A 202 -6.14 6.38 1.13
CA ALA A 202 -7.01 6.77 0.04
C ALA A 202 -7.05 8.30 -0.19
N ALA A 203 -6.88 9.09 0.87
CA ALA A 203 -6.95 10.54 0.82
C ALA A 203 -5.59 11.21 0.60
N THR A 204 -4.56 10.82 1.36
CA THR A 204 -3.22 11.46 1.27
C THR A 204 -2.23 10.72 0.39
N LYS A 205 -2.59 9.54 -0.14
CA LYS A 205 -1.71 8.72 -0.98
C LYS A 205 -0.47 8.28 -0.18
N GLU A 206 0.70 8.20 -0.82
CA GLU A 206 1.94 7.83 -0.12
C GLU A 206 2.35 8.94 0.85
N THR A 207 2.42 8.61 2.14
CA THR A 207 3.01 9.49 3.16
C THR A 207 4.01 8.75 4.03
N ARG A 208 4.95 9.49 4.64
CA ARG A 208 6.06 8.95 5.43
C ARG A 208 6.12 9.62 6.79
N GLY A 209 6.43 8.83 7.82
CA GLY A 209 6.57 9.33 9.18
C GLY A 209 7.64 8.58 9.96
N VAL A 210 7.85 9.00 11.20
CA VAL A 210 8.72 8.34 12.17
C VAL A 210 7.89 8.05 13.41
N ILE A 211 7.99 6.82 13.91
CA ILE A 211 7.34 6.46 15.18
C ILE A 211 7.98 7.28 16.30
N GLU A 212 7.19 8.11 16.96
CA GLU A 212 7.70 9.03 17.98
C GLU A 212 7.94 8.31 19.31
N ALA A 213 6.97 7.51 19.77
CA ALA A 213 7.02 6.81 21.04
C ALA A 213 6.24 5.49 20.99
N TYR A 214 6.75 4.45 21.66
CA TYR A 214 6.05 3.18 21.91
C TYR A 214 6.67 2.46 23.13
N PRO A 215 5.88 1.83 24.02
CA PRO A 215 4.41 1.78 24.03
C PRO A 215 3.80 3.10 24.51
N SER A 216 2.64 3.45 23.94
CA SER A 216 1.74 4.47 24.49
C SER A 216 0.40 3.78 24.78
N LYS A 217 -0.23 4.09 25.93
CA LYS A 217 -1.38 3.33 26.44
C LYS A 217 -2.71 4.04 26.29
N ASP A 218 -2.77 5.33 26.58
CA ASP A 218 -4.03 6.05 26.72
C ASP A 218 -3.98 7.38 25.93
N LEU A 219 -3.95 7.27 24.60
CA LEU A 219 -3.99 8.45 23.73
C LEU A 219 -5.44 8.93 23.55
N PRO A 220 -5.74 10.20 23.82
CA PRO A 220 -7.10 10.71 23.69
C PRO A 220 -7.50 10.82 22.21
N MET A 221 -8.71 10.36 21.89
CA MET A 221 -9.33 10.48 20.58
C MET A 221 -10.79 10.92 20.72
N VAL A 222 -11.18 11.96 19.98
CA VAL A 222 -12.56 12.46 19.94
C VAL A 222 -13.25 11.88 18.72
N TYR A 223 -14.42 11.28 18.93
CA TYR A 223 -15.25 10.72 17.85
C TYR A 223 -16.48 11.62 17.65
N PRO A 224 -16.54 12.43 16.57
CA PRO A 224 -17.65 13.33 16.33
C PRO A 224 -18.99 12.61 16.21
N ASP A 225 -18.98 11.46 15.54
CA ASP A 225 -20.18 10.64 15.30
C ASP A 225 -20.70 9.93 16.57
N LEU A 226 -19.92 9.96 17.65
CA LEU A 226 -20.28 9.46 18.97
C LEU A 226 -20.50 10.62 19.95
N ASN A 227 -21.28 11.63 19.54
CA ASN A 227 -21.60 12.82 20.34
C ASN A 227 -20.37 13.58 20.85
N ASN A 228 -19.29 13.64 20.06
CA ASN A 228 -18.00 14.23 20.45
C ASN A 228 -17.40 13.62 21.73
N GLN A 229 -17.69 12.34 22.01
CA GLN A 229 -17.13 11.67 23.16
C GLN A 229 -15.63 11.41 22.97
N THR A 230 -14.87 11.62 24.05
CA THR A 230 -13.44 11.28 24.12
C THR A 230 -13.27 9.85 24.62
N TYR A 231 -12.48 9.07 23.89
CA TYR A 231 -12.03 7.74 24.27
C TYR A 231 -10.50 7.72 24.38
N PHE A 232 -9.96 6.78 25.16
CA PHE A 232 -8.52 6.61 25.34
C PHE A 232 -8.08 5.34 24.64
N LEU A 233 -7.27 5.52 23.60
CA LEU A 233 -6.84 4.43 22.72
C LEU A 233 -5.46 3.91 23.11
N LYS A 234 -5.33 2.59 23.08
CA LYS A 234 -4.07 1.84 23.12
C LYS A 234 -3.40 1.93 21.75
N ALA A 235 -2.76 3.07 21.52
CA ALA A 235 -2.22 3.47 20.23
C ALA A 235 -0.87 4.16 20.41
N PHE A 236 -0.18 4.44 19.32
CA PHE A 236 1.11 5.13 19.30
C PHE A 236 1.14 6.28 18.31
N CYS A 237 2.07 7.20 18.53
CA CYS A 237 2.22 8.41 17.72
C CYS A 237 3.26 8.24 16.62
N ILE A 238 2.98 8.85 15.47
CA ILE A 238 3.86 8.97 14.32
C ILE A 238 3.92 10.44 13.95
N THR A 239 5.12 10.97 13.78
CA THR A 239 5.35 12.36 13.36
C THR A 239 5.93 12.41 11.94
N PRO A 240 5.82 13.54 11.23
CA PRO A 240 6.48 13.73 9.96
C PRO A 240 7.99 13.50 10.04
N VAL A 241 8.57 13.00 8.96
CA VAL A 241 10.04 12.94 8.82
C VAL A 241 10.59 14.37 8.87
N PRO A 242 11.64 14.66 9.66
CA PRO A 242 12.28 15.98 9.66
C PRO A 242 12.70 16.42 8.26
N GLY A 243 12.24 17.60 7.83
CA GLY A 243 12.48 18.14 6.48
C GLY A 243 11.68 17.48 5.36
N GLY A 244 10.78 16.53 5.67
CA GLY A 244 9.87 15.89 4.73
C GLY A 244 8.52 16.60 4.59
N GLU A 245 7.57 15.94 3.91
CA GLU A 245 6.18 16.41 3.85
C GLU A 245 5.57 16.45 5.24
N GLN A 246 5.00 17.60 5.61
CA GLN A 246 4.50 17.84 6.96
C GLN A 246 3.09 17.31 7.17
N ARG A 247 2.34 17.04 6.10
CA ARG A 247 1.00 16.43 6.19
C ARG A 247 1.12 14.95 5.93
N ILE A 248 0.96 14.14 6.98
CA ILE A 248 1.12 12.69 6.89
C ILE A 248 -0.19 11.93 7.08
N SER A 249 -1.27 12.61 7.47
CA SER A 249 -2.60 12.05 7.64
C SER A 249 -3.72 12.96 7.13
N GLY A 250 -4.90 12.39 6.95
CA GLY A 250 -6.10 13.11 6.53
C GLY A 250 -7.36 12.30 6.66
N GLN A 251 -8.51 12.97 6.65
CA GLN A 251 -9.81 12.30 6.65
C GLN A 251 -9.92 11.39 5.42
N GLY A 252 -10.25 10.11 5.65
CA GLY A 252 -10.27 9.05 4.63
C GLY A 252 -9.06 8.12 4.66
N ASP A 253 -7.97 8.49 5.35
CA ASP A 253 -6.82 7.58 5.54
C ASP A 253 -7.05 6.53 6.63
N SER A 254 -8.06 6.71 7.49
CA SER A 254 -8.44 5.76 8.54
C SER A 254 -8.47 4.33 8.00
N GLY A 255 -7.70 3.44 8.62
CA GLY A 255 -7.60 2.04 8.25
C GLY A 255 -6.41 1.74 7.34
N SER A 256 -5.71 2.73 6.79
CA SER A 256 -4.46 2.52 6.07
C SER A 256 -3.36 1.98 6.99
N VAL A 257 -2.46 1.17 6.45
CA VAL A 257 -1.37 0.57 7.23
C VAL A 257 -0.07 1.36 7.10
N TRP A 258 0.58 1.57 8.24
CA TRP A 258 1.96 2.02 8.36
C TRP A 258 2.89 0.81 8.33
N ILE A 259 3.92 0.90 7.47
CA ILE A 259 4.86 -0.18 7.20
C ILE A 259 6.27 0.31 7.34
N ASN A 260 7.13 -0.52 7.90
CA ASN A 260 8.56 -0.31 7.83
C ASN A 260 9.06 -0.66 6.41
N PRO A 261 9.47 0.32 5.58
CA PRO A 261 9.86 0.05 4.20
C PRO A 261 11.17 -0.76 4.09
N ALA A 262 11.97 -0.85 5.16
CA ALA A 262 13.20 -1.65 5.17
C ALA A 262 12.90 -3.14 5.32
N THR A 263 11.88 -3.50 6.11
CA THR A 263 11.50 -4.90 6.37
C THR A 263 10.29 -5.34 5.55
N ARG A 264 9.48 -4.39 5.06
CA ARG A 264 8.14 -4.60 4.45
C ARG A 264 7.12 -5.22 5.40
N ASN A 265 7.35 -5.08 6.70
CA ASN A 265 6.42 -5.53 7.73
C ASN A 265 5.39 -4.46 8.06
N LEU A 266 4.15 -4.89 8.29
CA LEU A 266 3.13 -4.05 8.89
C LEU A 266 3.53 -3.68 10.32
N VAL A 267 3.31 -2.42 10.67
CA VAL A 267 3.64 -1.89 12.00
C VAL A 267 2.38 -1.35 12.69
N GLY A 268 1.61 -0.52 11.99
CA GLY A 268 0.47 0.16 12.58
C GLY A 268 -0.75 0.24 11.67
N LEU A 269 -1.94 0.20 12.24
CA LEU A 269 -3.19 0.54 11.58
C LEU A 269 -3.54 1.99 11.92
N HIS A 270 -3.50 2.88 10.93
CA HIS A 270 -3.78 4.30 11.11
C HIS A 270 -5.23 4.52 11.57
N VAL A 271 -5.43 5.35 12.59
CA VAL A 271 -6.75 5.66 13.15
C VAL A 271 -7.17 7.09 12.83
N GLY A 272 -6.26 8.04 13.06
CA GLY A 272 -6.53 9.46 12.92
C GLY A 272 -5.30 10.29 13.27
N GLY A 273 -5.46 11.59 13.44
CA GLY A 273 -4.35 12.48 13.75
C GLY A 273 -4.78 13.85 14.23
N LEU A 274 -3.82 14.62 14.73
CA LEU A 274 -4.03 15.97 15.20
C LEU A 274 -4.27 16.93 14.02
N LYS A 275 -5.36 17.69 14.06
CA LYS A 275 -5.56 18.84 13.16
C LYS A 275 -4.85 20.06 13.75
N GLY A 276 -3.78 20.56 13.13
CA GLY A 276 -3.13 21.78 13.63
C GLY A 276 -1.69 22.00 13.18
N ARG A 277 -0.93 22.75 13.99
CA ARG A 277 0.43 23.25 13.67
C ARG A 277 1.52 22.17 13.73
N SER A 278 1.31 21.10 14.49
CA SER A 278 2.22 19.96 14.59
C SER A 278 1.48 18.69 14.23
N GLU A 279 1.69 18.20 13.02
CA GLU A 279 1.05 16.98 12.54
C GLU A 279 1.50 15.78 13.39
N VAL A 280 0.53 15.03 13.91
CA VAL A 280 0.76 13.76 14.61
C VAL A 280 -0.29 12.79 14.11
N ALA A 281 0.14 11.64 13.60
CA ALA A 281 -0.73 10.52 13.29
C ALA A 281 -0.76 9.53 14.46
N ILE A 282 -1.91 8.90 14.66
CA ILE A 282 -2.16 7.89 15.68
C ILE A 282 -2.45 6.57 14.97
N ALA A 283 -1.89 5.47 15.51
CA ALA A 283 -2.09 4.13 14.98
C ALA A 283 -2.16 3.06 16.08
N HIS A 284 -2.94 2.01 15.86
CA HIS A 284 -2.90 0.79 16.67
C HIS A 284 -1.76 -0.12 16.20
N SER A 285 -1.11 -0.85 17.11
CA SER A 285 -0.15 -1.90 16.71
C SER A 285 -0.87 -2.97 15.90
N VAL A 286 -0.35 -3.33 14.73
CA VAL A 286 -0.94 -4.44 13.94
C VAL A 286 -0.82 -5.77 14.68
N VAL A 287 0.20 -5.93 15.55
CA VAL A 287 0.31 -7.10 16.41
C VAL A 287 -0.86 -7.17 17.40
N ASP A 288 -1.26 -6.04 17.98
CA ASP A 288 -2.44 -5.99 18.86
C ASP A 288 -3.73 -6.25 18.09
N VAL A 289 -3.84 -5.74 16.85
CA VAL A 289 -5.01 -6.00 15.98
C VAL A 289 -5.18 -7.51 15.75
N LEU A 290 -4.10 -8.19 15.36
CA LEU A 290 -4.11 -9.63 15.11
C LEU A 290 -4.41 -10.42 16.39
N ASP A 291 -3.74 -10.11 17.50
CA ASP A 291 -3.94 -10.79 18.78
C ASP A 291 -5.37 -10.65 19.30
N LYS A 292 -5.89 -9.41 19.30
CA LYS A 292 -7.19 -9.11 19.91
C LYS A 292 -8.38 -9.61 19.09
N LEU A 293 -8.24 -9.68 17.77
CA LEU A 293 -9.25 -10.28 16.89
C LEU A 293 -9.02 -11.78 16.64
N GLN A 294 -7.96 -12.37 17.19
CA GLN A 294 -7.55 -13.77 16.94
C GLN A 294 -7.39 -14.08 15.44
N LEU A 295 -6.58 -13.28 14.77
CA LEU A 295 -6.32 -13.37 13.34
C LEU A 295 -4.87 -13.72 13.05
N GLU A 296 -4.64 -14.37 11.92
CA GLU A 296 -3.33 -14.58 11.31
C GLU A 296 -3.18 -13.64 10.10
N LEU A 297 -2.01 -13.01 9.93
CA LEU A 297 -1.75 -12.21 8.72
C LEU A 297 -1.85 -13.11 7.47
N PHE A 298 -2.61 -12.68 6.47
CA PHE A 298 -2.71 -13.39 5.19
C PHE A 298 -1.73 -12.79 4.18
N ILE A 299 -0.81 -13.63 3.69
CA ILE A 299 0.17 -13.28 2.66
C ILE A 299 0.04 -14.25 1.49
N GLN A 300 0.01 -13.72 0.26
CA GLN A 300 -0.06 -14.50 -0.97
C GLN A 300 1.32 -14.69 -1.62
#